data_AF-A0A327J7H9-F1
#
_entry.id   AF-A0A327J7H9-F1
#
_cell.length_a   1.000
_cell.length_b   1.000
_cell.length_c   1.000
_cell.angle_alpha   90.00
_cell.angle_beta   90.00
_cell.angle_gamma   90.00
#
_symmetry.space_group_name_H-M   'P 1'
#
loop_
_entity.id
_entity.type
_entity.pdbx_description
1 polymer ?
#
loop_
_entity_poly.entity_id
_entity_poly.type
_entity_poly.pdbx_seq_one_letter_code
_entity_poly.pdbx_strand_id
1 'polypeptide(L)'
;MIKLTPPTITPFYLNENRKLCDIVAHSKHLGNLKLETDQYYDVSERYVTKLKDETNNVLGYEIFSFENFDNSMFGYSIRVNPDLRQKGLHLGELLRLSSIVEMFENQAEKLKIYSKDTAIYFHSKYKFQPSIDNFKDRDKALDSIVQNPKNGMEEIIDSAKKLIEKIKNSTTPEEQRAAIPQTNEIAKQYIEQVLASKEGYKTHPFDYGMGMELTKDSVLKNKDFFNALFQKHGIDYKV
;
A
#
# COMPACT_ATOMS: atom_id res chain seq x y z
N MET A 1 -2.76 -1.52 -30.12
CA MET A 1 -3.02 -2.36 -28.93
C MET A 1 -1.73 -2.47 -28.14
N ILE A 2 -1.78 -2.30 -26.82
CA ILE A 2 -0.60 -2.52 -25.96
C ILE A 2 -0.35 -4.04 -25.93
N LYS A 3 0.90 -4.45 -26.15
CA LYS A 3 1.30 -5.86 -26.05
C LYS A 3 1.30 -6.26 -24.57
N LEU A 4 0.58 -7.34 -24.23
CA LEU A 4 0.67 -7.94 -22.90
C LEU A 4 1.98 -8.74 -22.80
N THR A 5 2.71 -8.55 -21.70
CA THR A 5 3.97 -9.24 -21.44
C THR A 5 3.90 -9.96 -20.09
N PRO A 6 4.13 -11.28 -20.03
CA PRO A 6 4.09 -12.01 -18.76
C PRO A 6 5.29 -11.63 -17.88
N PRO A 7 5.13 -11.63 -16.55
CA PRO A 7 6.27 -11.49 -15.64
C PRO A 7 7.29 -12.61 -15.85
N THR A 8 8.56 -12.29 -15.70
CA THR A 8 9.63 -13.28 -15.62
C THR A 8 9.84 -13.63 -14.16
N ILE A 9 9.64 -14.90 -13.82
CA ILE A 9 9.67 -15.39 -12.44
C ILE A 9 10.89 -16.28 -12.28
N THR A 10 11.83 -15.86 -11.43
CA THR A 10 13.12 -16.53 -11.27
C THR A 10 13.30 -16.99 -9.82
N PRO A 11 13.69 -18.26 -9.55
CA PRO A 11 14.08 -18.67 -8.21
C PRO A 11 15.23 -17.81 -7.69
N PHE A 12 15.15 -17.34 -6.45
CA PHE A 12 16.19 -16.48 -5.87
C PHE A 12 17.52 -17.22 -5.69
N TYR A 13 17.47 -18.45 -5.17
CA TYR A 13 18.60 -19.37 -5.09
C TYR A 13 18.19 -20.78 -5.54
N LEU A 14 19.17 -21.53 -6.07
CA LEU A 14 19.01 -22.96 -6.31
C LEU A 14 18.68 -23.64 -4.97
N ASN A 15 17.47 -24.22 -4.87
CA ASN A 15 16.89 -24.90 -3.69
C ASN A 15 16.17 -24.02 -2.68
N GLU A 16 15.69 -22.83 -3.08
CA GLU A 16 14.80 -22.03 -2.26
C GLU A 16 13.45 -21.77 -2.94
N ASN A 17 12.37 -21.66 -2.13
CA ASN A 17 11.01 -21.39 -2.62
C ASN A 17 10.76 -19.93 -2.99
N ARG A 18 11.64 -19.01 -2.56
CA ARG A 18 11.55 -17.58 -2.87
C ARG A 18 11.81 -17.35 -4.36
N LYS A 19 11.00 -16.47 -4.94
CA LYS A 19 11.03 -16.07 -6.34
C LYS A 19 11.17 -14.56 -6.42
N LEU A 20 11.86 -14.08 -7.44
CA LEU A 20 11.92 -12.68 -7.83
C LEU A 20 11.17 -12.50 -9.14
N CYS A 21 10.40 -11.41 -9.24
CA CYS A 21 9.50 -11.18 -10.36
C CYS A 21 9.89 -9.92 -11.12
N ASP A 22 10.36 -10.08 -12.36
CA ASP A 22 10.62 -8.97 -13.26
C ASP A 22 9.40 -8.72 -14.16
N ILE A 23 9.03 -7.46 -14.33
CA ILE A 23 7.83 -7.05 -15.09
C ILE A 23 8.23 -6.06 -16.18
N VAL A 24 7.71 -6.28 -17.38
CA VAL A 24 7.67 -5.26 -18.44
C VAL A 24 6.28 -4.64 -18.43
N ALA A 25 6.22 -3.33 -18.22
CA ALA A 25 4.98 -2.56 -18.17
C ALA A 25 5.01 -1.44 -19.21
N HIS A 26 3.83 -0.94 -19.56
CA HIS A 26 3.65 0.17 -20.48
C HIS A 26 3.13 1.42 -19.74
N SER A 27 3.75 2.56 -20.05
CA SER A 27 3.28 3.89 -19.70
C SER A 27 2.95 4.66 -20.97
N LYS A 28 1.75 5.25 -21.00
CA LYS A 28 1.29 6.09 -22.13
C LYS A 28 2.29 7.20 -22.50
N HIS A 29 3.03 7.71 -21.50
CA HIS A 29 3.91 8.86 -21.68
C HIS A 29 5.39 8.49 -21.78
N LEU A 30 5.80 7.35 -21.22
CA LEU A 30 7.23 6.97 -21.14
C LEU A 30 7.57 5.73 -21.97
N GLY A 31 6.60 5.14 -22.67
CA GLY A 31 6.82 3.92 -23.43
C GLY A 31 6.92 2.70 -22.53
N ASN A 32 7.80 1.76 -22.87
CA ASN A 32 8.00 0.56 -22.07
C ASN A 32 8.90 0.85 -20.86
N LEU A 33 8.51 0.28 -19.73
CA LEU A 33 9.21 0.39 -18.46
C LEU A 33 9.53 -1.01 -17.96
N LYS A 34 10.64 -1.14 -17.25
CA LYS A 34 11.06 -2.39 -16.62
C LYS A 34 10.98 -2.24 -15.11
N LEU A 35 10.40 -3.21 -14.44
CA LEU A 35 10.46 -3.38 -13.00
C LEU A 35 11.32 -4.62 -12.75
N GLU A 36 12.54 -4.40 -12.29
CA GLU A 36 13.52 -5.47 -12.08
C GLU A 36 13.76 -5.63 -10.59
N THR A 37 13.59 -6.85 -10.07
CA THR A 37 13.75 -7.16 -8.65
C THR A 37 15.09 -7.85 -8.41
N ASP A 38 15.90 -7.26 -7.51
CA ASP A 38 17.20 -7.80 -7.10
C ASP A 38 17.26 -7.96 -5.58
N GLN A 39 18.25 -8.71 -5.09
CA GLN A 39 18.66 -8.65 -3.68
C GLN A 39 19.14 -7.23 -3.34
N TYR A 40 18.70 -6.72 -2.20
CA TYR A 40 19.18 -5.47 -1.63
C TYR A 40 20.23 -5.78 -0.56
N TYR A 41 21.51 -5.58 -0.92
CA TYR A 41 22.64 -5.86 -0.04
C TYR A 41 22.74 -4.82 1.09
N ASP A 42 21.98 -5.04 2.16
CA ASP A 42 22.14 -4.37 3.46
C ASP A 42 22.30 -5.40 4.61
N VAL A 43 22.12 -4.96 5.86
CA VAL A 43 22.24 -5.81 7.07
C VAL A 43 21.15 -6.89 7.20
N SER A 44 20.22 -7.03 6.25
CA SER A 44 19.07 -7.94 6.32
C SER A 44 18.69 -8.59 4.97
N GLU A 45 17.86 -9.65 5.01
CA GLU A 45 17.27 -10.29 3.83
C GLU A 45 16.21 -9.38 3.18
N ARG A 46 16.68 -8.39 2.43
CA ARG A 46 15.83 -7.44 1.70
C ARG A 46 16.02 -7.54 0.20
N TYR A 47 15.02 -7.04 -0.50
CA TYR A 47 14.93 -6.99 -1.94
C TYR A 47 14.58 -5.58 -2.39
N VAL A 48 14.93 -5.27 -3.63
CA VAL A 48 14.61 -3.99 -4.26
C VAL A 48 14.05 -4.21 -5.65
N THR A 49 12.83 -3.74 -5.89
CA THR A 49 12.30 -3.60 -7.25
C THR A 49 12.64 -2.21 -7.76
N LYS A 50 13.38 -2.12 -8.86
CA LYS A 50 13.75 -0.85 -9.52
C LYS A 50 12.88 -0.64 -10.74
N LEU A 51 12.18 0.49 -10.79
CA LEU A 51 11.44 0.94 -11.97
C LEU A 51 12.39 1.72 -12.89
N LYS A 52 12.61 1.23 -14.11
CA LYS A 52 13.54 1.77 -15.09
C LYS A 52 12.86 2.12 -16.42
N ASP A 53 13.38 3.14 -17.09
CA ASP A 53 13.03 3.43 -18.49
C ASP A 53 13.82 2.57 -19.49
N GLU A 54 13.56 2.74 -20.79
CA GLU A 54 14.25 1.99 -21.86
C GLU A 54 15.75 2.25 -21.93
N THR A 55 16.22 3.37 -21.35
CA THR A 55 17.65 3.73 -21.25
C THR A 55 18.29 3.27 -19.94
N ASN A 56 17.58 2.46 -19.14
CA ASN A 56 17.95 1.97 -17.81
C ASN A 56 18.09 3.05 -16.73
N ASN A 57 17.53 4.26 -16.90
CA ASN A 57 17.49 5.23 -15.81
C ASN A 57 16.46 4.78 -14.77
N VAL A 58 16.83 4.84 -13.49
CA VAL A 58 15.93 4.51 -12.39
C VAL A 58 14.98 5.68 -12.12
N LEU A 59 13.69 5.44 -12.33
CA LEU A 59 12.61 6.42 -12.12
C LEU A 59 12.01 6.33 -10.70
N GLY A 60 12.20 5.19 -10.05
CA GLY A 60 11.68 4.89 -8.73
C GLY A 60 12.08 3.48 -8.28
N TYR A 61 11.76 3.14 -7.04
CA TYR A 61 12.04 1.84 -6.47
C TYR A 61 11.11 1.50 -5.31
N GLU A 62 11.06 0.22 -4.97
CA GLU A 62 10.53 -0.28 -3.70
C GLU A 62 11.57 -1.16 -3.01
N ILE A 63 11.70 -1.06 -1.69
CA ILE A 63 12.47 -1.98 -0.83
C ILE A 63 11.50 -2.77 0.03
N PHE A 64 11.66 -4.09 0.10
CA PHE A 64 10.81 -4.99 0.88
C PHE A 64 11.58 -6.21 1.43
N SER A 65 10.97 -6.95 2.35
CA SER A 65 11.43 -8.28 2.84
C SER A 65 10.27 -9.27 2.84
N PHE A 66 10.61 -10.57 2.88
CA PHE A 66 9.68 -11.64 3.19
C PHE A 66 9.88 -12.05 4.66
N GLU A 67 8.81 -12.06 5.43
CA GLU A 67 8.79 -12.39 6.84
C GLU A 67 8.34 -13.84 7.04
N ASN A 68 9.25 -14.68 7.52
CA ASN A 68 9.03 -16.13 7.64
C ASN A 68 8.01 -16.52 8.72
N PHE A 69 7.76 -15.67 9.72
CA PHE A 69 6.95 -16.05 10.89
C PHE A 69 5.44 -15.95 10.65
N ASP A 70 4.98 -15.10 9.74
CA ASP A 70 3.56 -14.90 9.45
C ASP A 70 3.23 -14.85 7.95
N ASN A 71 4.14 -15.38 7.12
CA ASN A 71 4.04 -15.39 5.66
C ASN A 71 3.65 -14.01 5.11
N SER A 72 4.24 -12.94 5.63
CA SER A 72 3.97 -11.58 5.17
C SER A 72 5.13 -11.04 4.36
N MET A 73 4.81 -10.08 3.48
CA MET A 73 5.81 -9.22 2.87
C MET A 73 5.78 -7.87 3.61
N PHE A 74 6.95 -7.32 3.94
CA PHE A 74 7.04 -6.01 4.58
C PHE A 74 7.69 -5.00 3.64
N GLY A 75 6.96 -3.96 3.25
CA GLY A 75 7.46 -2.87 2.42
C GLY A 75 8.07 -1.75 3.26
N TYR A 76 9.38 -1.53 3.13
CA TYR A 76 10.12 -0.51 3.89
C TYR A 76 10.05 0.87 3.25
N SER A 77 10.13 0.94 1.92
CA SER A 77 10.19 2.22 1.22
C SER A 77 9.76 2.06 -0.21
N ILE A 78 8.74 2.81 -0.63
CA ILE A 78 8.38 2.99 -2.03
C ILE A 78 8.62 4.46 -2.42
N ARG A 79 9.37 4.69 -3.50
CA ARG A 79 9.71 6.05 -3.95
C ARG A 79 9.68 6.16 -5.46
N VAL A 80 9.21 7.31 -5.92
CA VAL A 80 9.35 7.79 -7.29
C VAL A 80 10.15 9.08 -7.23
N ASN A 81 11.00 9.35 -8.23
CA ASN A 81 11.78 10.58 -8.30
C ASN A 81 10.84 11.80 -8.17
N PRO A 82 11.12 12.78 -7.29
CA PRO A 82 10.21 13.88 -7.01
C PRO A 82 9.69 14.60 -8.25
N ASP A 83 10.57 14.85 -9.23
CA ASP A 83 10.24 15.55 -10.47
C ASP A 83 9.30 14.77 -11.41
N LEU A 84 9.04 13.49 -11.12
CA LEU A 84 8.13 12.64 -11.89
C LEU A 84 6.77 12.44 -11.19
N ARG A 85 6.60 12.94 -9.96
CA ARG A 85 5.37 12.75 -9.18
C ARG A 85 4.24 13.65 -9.69
N GLN A 86 3.01 13.18 -9.53
CA GLN A 86 1.77 13.92 -9.86
C GLN A 86 1.63 14.37 -11.32
N LYS A 87 2.43 13.82 -12.25
CA LYS A 87 2.38 14.10 -13.70
C LYS A 87 1.51 13.12 -14.49
N GLY A 88 0.62 12.37 -13.83
CA GLY A 88 -0.21 11.34 -14.48
C GLY A 88 0.59 10.15 -15.03
N LEU A 89 1.83 9.94 -14.56
CA LEU A 89 2.72 8.87 -15.05
C LEU A 89 2.47 7.50 -14.41
N HIS A 90 1.68 7.44 -13.34
CA HIS A 90 1.31 6.21 -12.64
C HIS A 90 2.51 5.34 -12.17
N LEU A 91 3.69 5.92 -11.96
CA LEU A 91 4.89 5.15 -11.59
C LEU A 91 4.79 4.44 -10.23
N GLY A 92 4.11 5.06 -9.26
CA GLY A 92 3.80 4.41 -7.98
C GLY A 92 2.80 3.26 -8.12
N GLU A 93 1.85 3.37 -9.06
CA GLU A 93 0.89 2.30 -9.39
C GLU A 93 1.65 1.06 -9.87
N LEU A 94 2.59 1.25 -10.80
CA LEU A 94 3.42 0.17 -11.34
C LEU A 94 4.23 -0.53 -10.25
N LEU A 95 4.88 0.22 -9.36
CA LEU A 95 5.60 -0.35 -8.22
C LEU A 95 4.66 -1.17 -7.32
N ARG A 96 3.44 -0.69 -7.05
CA ARG A 96 2.44 -1.42 -6.26
C ARG A 96 1.94 -2.70 -6.93
N LEU A 97 1.73 -2.66 -8.25
CA LEU A 97 1.41 -3.85 -9.03
C LEU A 97 2.55 -4.87 -8.97
N SER A 98 3.80 -4.42 -9.01
CA SER A 98 4.98 -5.27 -8.78
C SER A 98 4.93 -5.94 -7.42
N SER A 99 4.68 -5.19 -6.34
CA SER A 99 4.58 -5.76 -5.00
C SER A 99 3.48 -6.84 -4.91
N ILE A 100 2.37 -6.68 -5.64
CA ILE A 100 1.28 -7.67 -5.64
C ILE A 100 1.71 -8.95 -6.35
N VAL A 101 2.42 -8.85 -7.49
CA VAL A 101 2.98 -10.02 -8.18
C VAL A 101 3.97 -10.75 -7.26
N GLU A 102 4.88 -10.01 -6.62
CA GLU A 102 5.84 -10.58 -5.65
C GLU A 102 5.12 -11.30 -4.50
N MET A 103 4.09 -10.68 -3.93
CA MET A 103 3.28 -11.25 -2.86
C MET A 103 2.62 -12.57 -3.28
N PHE A 104 2.01 -12.63 -4.47
CA PHE A 104 1.34 -13.83 -4.95
C PHE A 104 2.32 -14.95 -5.31
N GLU A 105 3.40 -14.63 -6.02
CA GLU A 105 4.37 -15.62 -6.48
C GLU A 105 5.16 -16.27 -5.34
N ASN A 106 5.36 -15.51 -4.25
CA ASN A 106 6.00 -15.97 -3.02
C ASN A 106 5.00 -16.48 -1.96
N GLN A 107 3.72 -16.60 -2.30
CA GLN A 107 2.68 -17.11 -1.41
C GLN A 107 2.57 -16.33 -0.08
N ALA A 108 2.90 -15.04 -0.09
CA ALA A 108 2.67 -14.18 1.06
C ALA A 108 1.18 -13.88 1.20
N GLU A 109 0.67 -13.97 2.42
CA GLU A 109 -0.75 -13.76 2.73
C GLU A 109 -1.13 -12.28 2.80
N LYS A 110 -0.14 -11.42 3.04
CA LYS A 110 -0.33 -9.98 3.15
C LYS A 110 0.94 -9.19 2.90
N LEU A 111 0.77 -7.98 2.39
CA LEU A 111 1.80 -6.95 2.30
C LEU A 111 1.53 -5.87 3.35
N LYS A 112 2.44 -5.71 4.31
CA LYS A 112 2.40 -4.68 5.34
C LYS A 112 3.31 -3.52 4.97
N ILE A 113 2.88 -2.30 5.28
CA ILE A 113 3.67 -1.09 5.12
C ILE A 113 3.43 -0.15 6.30
N TYR A 114 4.41 0.71 6.58
CA TYR A 114 4.15 1.96 7.30
C TYR A 114 3.99 3.08 6.27
N SER A 115 2.76 3.55 6.07
CA SER A 115 2.48 4.64 5.16
C SER A 115 2.85 5.97 5.80
N LYS A 116 3.52 6.85 5.06
CA LYS A 116 3.57 8.27 5.42
C LYS A 116 2.17 8.89 5.36
N ASP A 117 1.94 9.90 6.18
CA ASP A 117 0.74 10.74 6.20
C ASP A 117 0.27 11.13 4.78
N THR A 118 1.17 11.66 3.96
CA THR A 118 0.86 12.12 2.59
C THR A 118 0.56 10.99 1.60
N ALA A 119 0.79 9.73 1.97
CA ALA A 119 0.68 8.57 1.09
C ALA A 119 -0.47 7.62 1.43
N ILE A 120 -1.19 7.83 2.56
CA ILE A 120 -2.29 6.97 3.01
C ILE A 120 -3.33 6.79 1.90
N TYR A 121 -3.84 7.89 1.37
CA TYR A 121 -4.81 7.88 0.28
C TYR A 121 -4.30 7.26 -1.02
N PHE A 122 -2.99 7.36 -1.29
CA PHE A 122 -2.39 6.69 -2.43
C PHE A 122 -2.45 5.16 -2.25
N HIS A 123 -2.08 4.66 -1.07
CA HIS A 123 -2.13 3.23 -0.79
C HIS A 123 -3.56 2.68 -0.75
N SER A 124 -4.51 3.42 -0.17
CA SER A 124 -5.91 2.99 -0.10
C SER A 124 -6.59 2.88 -1.46
N LYS A 125 -6.17 3.64 -2.48
CA LYS A 125 -6.63 3.44 -3.86
C LYS A 125 -6.31 2.03 -4.39
N TYR A 126 -5.24 1.41 -3.88
CA TYR A 126 -4.86 0.02 -4.16
C TYR A 126 -5.28 -0.94 -3.06
N LYS A 127 -6.39 -0.62 -2.37
CA LYS A 127 -7.09 -1.49 -1.40
C LYS A 127 -6.30 -1.81 -0.13
N PHE A 128 -5.21 -1.09 0.15
CA PHE A 128 -4.60 -1.11 1.47
C PHE A 128 -5.55 -0.52 2.51
N GLN A 129 -5.64 -1.18 3.66
CA GLN A 129 -6.49 -0.77 4.78
C GLN A 129 -5.61 -0.42 5.99
N PRO A 130 -6.06 0.47 6.89
CA PRO A 130 -5.38 0.72 8.15
C PRO A 130 -5.18 -0.57 8.96
N SER A 131 -3.98 -0.75 9.49
CA SER A 131 -3.56 -1.92 10.28
C SER A 131 -2.81 -1.46 11.53
N ILE A 132 -3.37 -0.49 12.24
CA ILE A 132 -2.84 0.04 13.49
C ILE A 132 -2.83 -1.07 14.54
N ASP A 133 -1.74 -1.20 15.28
CA ASP A 133 -1.51 -2.25 16.27
C ASP A 133 -1.01 -1.73 17.64
N ASN A 134 -0.80 -0.41 17.76
CA ASN A 134 -0.24 0.22 18.95
C ASN A 134 -1.04 1.44 19.40
N PHE A 135 -0.91 1.79 20.68
CA PHE A 135 -1.71 2.84 21.33
C PHE A 135 -1.43 4.24 20.77
N LYS A 136 -0.15 4.54 20.50
CA LYS A 136 0.25 5.86 19.99
C LYS A 136 -0.38 6.13 18.63
N ASP A 137 -0.33 5.16 17.74
CA ASP A 137 -0.87 5.30 16.38
C ASP A 137 -2.40 5.32 16.39
N ARG A 138 -3.02 4.56 17.30
CA ARG A 138 -4.47 4.58 17.54
C ARG A 138 -4.94 5.99 17.88
N ASP A 139 -4.33 6.59 18.89
CA ASP A 139 -4.75 7.90 19.40
C ASP A 139 -4.55 8.98 18.32
N LYS A 140 -3.39 8.95 17.64
CA LYS A 140 -3.11 9.87 16.53
C LYS A 140 -4.08 9.74 15.37
N ALA A 141 -4.44 8.51 14.98
CA ALA A 141 -5.39 8.32 13.88
C ALA A 141 -6.76 8.92 14.21
N LEU A 142 -7.26 8.71 15.43
CA LEU A 142 -8.52 9.28 15.89
C LEU A 142 -8.45 10.81 15.97
N ASP A 143 -7.38 11.35 16.56
CA ASP A 143 -7.18 12.80 16.67
C ASP A 143 -7.13 13.48 15.30
N SER A 144 -6.43 12.87 14.34
CA SER A 144 -6.34 13.37 12.96
C SER A 144 -7.72 13.42 12.29
N ILE A 145 -8.55 12.39 12.46
CA ILE A 145 -9.90 12.33 11.90
C ILE A 145 -10.79 13.44 12.49
N VAL A 146 -10.76 13.65 13.81
CA VAL A 146 -11.66 14.61 14.46
C VAL A 146 -11.29 16.07 14.21
N GLN A 147 -10.04 16.36 13.84
CA GLN A 147 -9.55 17.71 13.53
C GLN A 147 -9.89 18.14 12.10
N ASN A 148 -10.24 17.20 11.23
CA ASN A 148 -10.58 17.49 9.84
C ASN A 148 -11.98 18.10 9.68
N PRO A 149 -12.27 18.75 8.53
CA PRO A 149 -13.59 19.31 8.25
C PRO A 149 -14.71 18.27 8.39
N LYS A 150 -15.82 18.70 9.00
CA LYS A 150 -16.98 17.83 9.24
C LYS A 150 -17.85 17.55 8.02
N ASN A 151 -17.80 18.41 7.00
CA ASN A 151 -18.77 18.39 5.91
C ASN A 151 -18.82 17.02 5.21
N GLY A 152 -19.93 16.31 5.38
CA GLY A 152 -20.09 14.96 4.83
C GLY A 152 -19.21 13.90 5.49
N MET A 153 -18.80 14.11 6.74
CA MET A 153 -17.99 13.22 7.58
C MET A 153 -18.54 13.14 9.02
N GLU A 154 -19.71 13.71 9.28
CA GLU A 154 -20.24 13.99 10.62
C GLU A 154 -20.35 12.71 11.47
N GLU A 155 -20.94 11.66 10.91
CA GLU A 155 -21.15 10.38 11.61
C GLU A 155 -19.83 9.69 11.97
N ILE A 156 -18.85 9.73 11.07
CA ILE A 156 -17.54 9.11 11.29
C ILE A 156 -16.77 9.90 12.36
N ILE A 157 -16.76 11.23 12.27
CA ILE A 157 -16.10 12.09 13.26
C ILE A 157 -16.75 11.94 14.63
N ASP A 158 -18.08 11.86 14.71
CA ASP A 158 -18.77 11.66 15.97
C ASP A 158 -18.50 10.25 16.55
N SER A 159 -18.35 9.24 15.69
CA SER A 159 -17.91 7.89 16.10
C SER A 159 -16.48 7.90 16.66
N ALA A 160 -15.56 8.62 16.01
CA ALA A 160 -14.19 8.81 16.48
C ALA A 160 -14.16 9.51 17.85
N LYS A 161 -14.96 10.57 18.04
CA LYS A 161 -15.08 11.27 19.34
C LYS A 161 -15.61 10.37 20.44
N LYS A 162 -16.66 9.58 20.17
CA LYS A 162 -17.19 8.61 21.14
C LYS A 162 -16.13 7.57 21.52
N LEU A 163 -15.33 7.12 20.56
CA LEU A 163 -14.25 6.17 20.83
C LEU A 163 -13.12 6.80 21.68
N ILE A 164 -12.73 8.05 21.39
CA ILE A 164 -11.78 8.81 22.21
C ILE A 164 -12.26 8.90 23.67
N GLU A 165 -13.53 9.27 23.89
CA GLU A 165 -14.09 9.36 25.24
C GLU A 165 -14.14 8.00 25.95
N LYS A 166 -14.45 6.92 25.21
CA LYS A 166 -14.37 5.56 25.76
C LYS A 166 -12.95 5.19 26.18
N ILE A 167 -11.94 5.54 25.39
CA ILE A 167 -10.52 5.29 25.72
C ILE A 167 -10.13 6.06 26.97
N LYS A 168 -10.48 7.35 27.09
CA LYS A 168 -10.20 8.18 28.28
C LYS A 168 -10.83 7.63 29.56
N ASN A 169 -12.02 7.05 29.45
CA ASN A 169 -12.73 6.45 30.59
C ASN A 169 -12.32 5.00 30.88
N SER A 170 -11.42 4.41 30.08
CA SER A 170 -10.92 3.05 30.29
C SER A 170 -9.91 3.02 31.44
N THR A 171 -9.99 2.00 32.28
CA THR A 171 -9.15 1.89 33.50
C THR A 171 -8.01 0.89 33.33
N THR A 172 -8.05 0.06 32.29
CA THR A 172 -7.05 -0.99 32.02
C THR A 172 -6.44 -0.89 30.62
N PRO A 173 -5.18 -1.36 30.42
CA PRO A 173 -4.58 -1.47 29.10
C PRO A 173 -5.36 -2.36 28.13
N GLU A 174 -6.05 -3.39 28.62
CA GLU A 174 -6.85 -4.33 27.83
C GLU A 174 -8.07 -3.65 27.22
N GLU A 175 -8.79 -2.84 28.01
CA GLU A 175 -9.91 -2.02 27.54
C GLU A 175 -9.46 -1.02 26.47
N GLN A 176 -8.30 -0.38 26.66
CA GLN A 176 -7.72 0.52 25.67
C GLN A 176 -7.28 -0.24 24.40
N ARG A 177 -6.75 -1.45 24.52
CA ARG A 177 -6.35 -2.29 23.38
C ARG A 177 -7.55 -2.74 22.56
N ALA A 178 -8.69 -2.99 23.20
CA ALA A 178 -9.95 -3.33 22.52
C ALA A 178 -10.48 -2.20 21.61
N ALA A 179 -9.99 -0.96 21.75
CA ALA A 179 -10.33 0.14 20.85
C ALA A 179 -9.55 0.12 19.52
N ILE A 180 -8.46 -0.64 19.41
CA ILE A 180 -7.63 -0.68 18.18
C ILE A 180 -8.42 -1.18 16.96
N PRO A 181 -9.15 -2.32 17.03
CA PRO A 181 -9.96 -2.77 15.89
C PRO A 181 -11.03 -1.75 15.47
N GLN A 182 -11.66 -1.09 16.45
CA GLN A 182 -12.65 -0.04 16.20
C GLN A 182 -12.01 1.18 15.53
N THR A 183 -10.78 1.50 15.89
CA THR A 183 -10.01 2.60 15.28
C THR A 183 -9.66 2.29 13.81
N ASN A 184 -9.22 1.07 13.52
CA ASN A 184 -8.94 0.66 12.13
C ASN A 184 -10.20 0.74 11.26
N GLU A 185 -11.35 0.33 11.78
CA GLU A 185 -12.63 0.42 11.05
C GLU A 185 -13.06 1.87 10.82
N ILE A 186 -13.00 2.73 11.83
CA ILE A 186 -13.31 4.16 11.69
C ILE A 186 -12.37 4.83 10.68
N ALA A 187 -11.06 4.56 10.77
CA ALA A 187 -10.08 5.11 9.84
C ALA A 187 -10.32 4.64 8.40
N LYS A 188 -10.67 3.36 8.22
CA LYS A 188 -11.04 2.81 6.92
C LYS A 188 -12.25 3.51 6.33
N GLN A 189 -13.35 3.58 7.08
CA GLN A 189 -14.58 4.26 6.65
C GLN A 189 -14.31 5.73 6.28
N TYR A 190 -13.50 6.42 7.11
CA TYR A 190 -13.10 7.79 6.85
C TYR A 190 -12.36 7.94 5.52
N ILE A 191 -11.34 7.10 5.30
CA ILE A 191 -10.54 7.13 4.07
C ILE A 191 -11.42 6.83 2.85
N GLU A 192 -12.29 5.83 2.93
CA GLU A 192 -13.21 5.45 1.85
C GLU A 192 -14.18 6.60 1.51
N GLN A 193 -14.73 7.26 2.52
CA GLN A 193 -15.62 8.41 2.31
C GLN A 193 -14.89 9.61 1.71
N VAL A 194 -13.66 9.90 2.16
CA VAL A 194 -12.82 10.96 1.57
C VAL A 194 -12.49 10.65 0.11
N LEU A 195 -12.15 9.39 -0.22
CA LEU A 195 -11.87 8.99 -1.60
C LEU A 195 -13.10 9.06 -2.52
N ALA A 196 -14.31 8.91 -1.97
CA ALA A 196 -15.57 9.10 -2.69
C ALA A 196 -16.02 10.57 -2.79
N SER A 197 -15.51 11.44 -1.91
CA SER A 197 -15.87 12.86 -1.87
C SER A 197 -15.34 13.66 -3.05
N LYS A 198 -16.03 14.76 -3.39
CA LYS A 198 -15.58 15.72 -4.42
C LYS A 198 -14.45 16.64 -3.93
N GLU A 199 -14.41 16.93 -2.63
CA GLU A 199 -13.37 17.76 -2.01
C GLU A 199 -12.00 17.07 -2.07
N GLY A 200 -12.02 15.74 -1.99
CA GLY A 200 -10.85 14.89 -2.13
C GLY A 200 -9.91 14.97 -0.92
N TYR A 201 -8.83 14.21 -0.98
CA TYR A 201 -7.93 14.02 0.16
C TYR A 201 -7.11 15.25 0.60
N LYS A 202 -7.10 16.34 -0.18
CA LYS A 202 -6.32 17.54 0.16
C LYS A 202 -6.94 18.36 1.29
N THR A 203 -8.27 18.31 1.43
CA THR A 203 -9.00 18.98 2.51
C THR A 203 -9.13 18.11 3.76
N HIS A 204 -8.76 16.84 3.65
CA HIS A 204 -8.80 15.84 4.72
C HIS A 204 -7.42 15.22 4.94
N PRO A 205 -6.35 15.98 5.23
CA PRO A 205 -5.04 15.39 5.46
C PRO A 205 -5.03 14.57 6.75
N PHE A 206 -4.26 13.48 6.74
CA PHE A 206 -3.69 12.97 7.98
C PHE A 206 -2.43 13.77 8.30
N ASP A 207 -2.20 14.06 9.57
CA ASP A 207 -1.00 14.69 10.12
C ASP A 207 0.01 13.67 10.68
N TYR A 208 -0.26 12.39 10.45
CA TYR A 208 0.55 11.27 10.92
C TYR A 208 0.51 10.08 9.95
N GLY A 209 1.61 9.34 9.88
CA GLY A 209 1.68 8.09 9.12
C GLY A 209 1.06 6.92 9.87
N MET A 210 0.64 5.85 9.21
CA MET A 210 0.03 4.71 9.89
C MET A 210 0.44 3.39 9.27
N GLY A 211 0.39 2.32 10.07
CA GLY A 211 0.43 0.96 9.57
C GLY A 211 -0.74 0.73 8.60
N MET A 212 -0.45 0.14 7.45
CA MET A 212 -1.45 -0.31 6.49
C MET A 212 -1.10 -1.69 5.96
N GLU A 213 -2.11 -2.45 5.58
CA GLU A 213 -1.92 -3.76 4.97
C GLU A 213 -2.81 -4.00 3.76
N LEU A 214 -2.32 -4.81 2.84
CA LEU A 214 -3.07 -5.39 1.73
C LEU A 214 -3.00 -6.91 1.85
N THR A 215 -4.13 -7.56 2.08
CA THR A 215 -4.19 -9.02 2.16
C THR A 215 -4.44 -9.64 0.79
N LYS A 216 -3.97 -10.87 0.59
CA LYS A 216 -4.26 -11.68 -0.60
C LYS A 216 -5.77 -11.83 -0.83
N ASP A 217 -6.53 -12.06 0.24
CA ASP A 217 -8.00 -12.08 0.21
C ASP A 217 -8.61 -10.76 -0.29
N SER A 218 -8.07 -9.62 0.13
CA SER A 218 -8.51 -8.29 -0.34
C SER A 218 -8.25 -8.13 -1.84
N VAL A 219 -7.08 -8.60 -2.31
CA VAL A 219 -6.75 -8.60 -3.75
C VAL A 219 -7.73 -9.48 -4.53
N LEU A 220 -7.97 -10.70 -4.09
CA LEU A 220 -8.89 -11.65 -4.75
C LEU A 220 -10.33 -11.13 -4.79
N LYS A 221 -10.83 -10.54 -3.70
CA LYS A 221 -12.16 -9.90 -3.67
C LYS A 221 -12.29 -8.72 -4.62
N ASN A 222 -11.16 -8.08 -4.97
CA ASN A 222 -11.09 -6.95 -5.89
C ASN A 222 -10.38 -7.33 -7.20
N LYS A 223 -10.39 -8.62 -7.61
CA LYS A 223 -9.60 -9.11 -8.75
C LYS A 223 -9.86 -8.35 -10.04
N ASP A 224 -11.10 -7.95 -10.32
CA ASP A 224 -11.44 -7.25 -11.57
C ASP A 224 -10.77 -5.87 -11.62
N PHE A 225 -10.64 -5.19 -10.48
CA PHE A 225 -9.91 -3.93 -10.36
C PHE A 225 -8.42 -4.13 -10.67
N PHE A 226 -7.77 -5.11 -10.04
CA PHE A 226 -6.34 -5.37 -10.25
C PHE A 226 -6.03 -5.91 -11.66
N ASN A 227 -6.84 -6.85 -12.15
CA ASN A 227 -6.72 -7.39 -13.50
C ASN A 227 -6.90 -6.30 -14.57
N ALA A 228 -7.80 -5.33 -14.35
CA ALA A 228 -7.91 -4.16 -15.22
C ALA A 228 -6.66 -3.26 -15.17
N LEU A 229 -6.03 -3.09 -14.00
CA LEU A 229 -4.77 -2.34 -13.88
C LEU A 229 -3.61 -3.06 -14.57
N PHE A 230 -3.47 -4.38 -14.41
CA PHE A 230 -2.45 -5.16 -15.13
C PHE A 230 -2.62 -5.01 -16.65
N GLN A 231 -3.84 -5.18 -17.16
CA GLN A 231 -4.13 -5.00 -18.59
C GLN A 231 -3.86 -3.57 -19.08
N LYS A 232 -4.28 -2.55 -18.32
CA LYS A 232 -4.01 -1.13 -18.61
C LYS A 232 -2.52 -0.87 -18.82
N HIS A 233 -1.67 -1.57 -18.06
CA HIS A 233 -0.22 -1.42 -18.09
C HIS A 233 0.50 -2.48 -18.94
N GLY A 234 -0.22 -3.27 -19.74
CA GLY A 234 0.45 -4.24 -20.62
C GLY A 234 1.09 -5.42 -19.89
N ILE A 235 0.68 -5.71 -18.65
CA ILE A 235 1.20 -6.80 -17.84
C ILE A 235 0.27 -8.01 -18.03
N ASP A 236 0.80 -9.13 -18.52
CA ASP A 236 0.06 -10.39 -18.66
C ASP A 236 0.06 -11.15 -17.33
N TYR A 237 -0.68 -10.62 -16.36
CA TYR A 237 -0.85 -11.23 -15.04
C TYR A 237 -2.31 -11.17 -14.61
N LYS A 238 -2.76 -12.22 -13.92
CA LYS A 238 -4.10 -12.30 -13.35
C LYS A 238 -4.02 -12.82 -11.92
N VAL A 239 -4.71 -12.13 -11.03
CA VAL A 239 -4.98 -12.56 -9.65
C VAL A 239 -6.30 -13.29 -9.55
#